data_AF-A0A182ST64-F1
#
_entry.id   AF-A0A182ST64-F1
#
_cell.length_a   1.000
_cell.length_b   1.000
_cell.length_c   1.000
_cell.angle_alpha   90.00
_cell.angle_beta   90.00
_cell.angle_gamma   90.00
#
_symmetry.space_group_name_H-M   'P 1'
#
loop_
_entity.id
_entity.type
_entity.pdbx_description
1 polymer ?
#
loop_
_entity_poly.entity_id
_entity_poly.type
_entity_poly.pdbx_seq_one_letter_code
_entity_poly.pdbx_strand_id
1 'polypeptide(L)'
;EAFAIFKKFDVNTSAIQVLIEQVNNLERANEFAERCNEPAVWSQLARAQLQQGLVKEAIDSYIKADDPSAYIDVVETASKNDSWEDLVRYLQMARKKARESYIESELIYAYARTGRLADLEEFVSGPNHADIQKIGDRCFNDRMYEAAKLLYNNVSNFARLAITLVHLREFQGAVDGARKANSTRTWKEVCFACVDAEEFRLAQMCGLHIVVHADELEDLINYYQDRGYFEELIGLLEAALGLERAHMGMFTELAILYSKYKPAKMREHLELFWSRVNIPKVLRAAEQAHLWSELVFLYDKYEEYDNAVLAMMAHPSEAWREGHFKDIITKVANIELYYKAIQFYLDYKPLLLNDMLLVLAPRMDHTRAVSFFTKQGHLQLVKTYLRSVQSLNNKAINEALNGLLIDEEDYQGLRTSIDAFDNFDNIALAQKLEKHELTEFRRIAAYLYKGL
;
A
#
# COMPACT_ATOMS: atom_id res chain seq x y z
N GLU A 1 -20.89 42.92 -67.80
CA GLU A 1 -22.27 43.20 -68.29
C GLU A 1 -23.35 42.50 -67.47
N ALA A 2 -23.19 41.22 -67.10
CA ALA A 2 -24.13 40.47 -66.25
C ALA A 2 -24.52 41.18 -64.93
N PHE A 3 -23.55 41.74 -64.18
CA PHE A 3 -23.83 42.50 -62.94
C PHE A 3 -24.75 43.72 -63.16
N ALA A 4 -24.54 44.48 -64.24
CA ALA A 4 -25.34 45.66 -64.55
C ALA A 4 -26.76 45.30 -65.02
N ILE A 5 -26.92 44.11 -65.60
CA ILE A 5 -28.22 43.54 -65.98
C ILE A 5 -28.96 43.09 -64.72
N PHE A 6 -28.35 42.30 -63.84
CA PHE A 6 -29.00 41.83 -62.60
C PHE A 6 -29.35 42.97 -61.65
N LYS A 7 -28.52 44.01 -61.56
CA LYS A 7 -28.82 45.25 -60.83
C LYS A 7 -30.01 46.04 -61.41
N LYS A 8 -30.28 45.90 -62.71
CA LYS A 8 -31.43 46.54 -63.39
C LYS A 8 -32.75 45.79 -63.21
N PHE A 9 -32.67 44.50 -62.85
CA PHE A 9 -33.83 43.62 -62.69
C PHE A 9 -34.15 43.31 -61.21
N ASP A 10 -33.54 44.03 -60.25
CA ASP A 10 -33.69 43.84 -58.80
C ASP A 10 -33.44 42.40 -58.29
N VAL A 11 -32.70 41.59 -59.06
CA VAL A 11 -32.31 40.22 -58.64
C VAL A 11 -30.97 40.28 -57.89
N ASN A 12 -31.01 40.89 -56.72
CA ASN A 12 -29.82 41.27 -55.95
C ASN A 12 -28.95 40.07 -55.51
N THR A 13 -29.55 38.90 -55.29
CA THR A 13 -28.84 37.64 -54.99
C THR A 13 -27.94 37.18 -56.14
N SER A 14 -28.47 37.16 -57.36
CA SER A 14 -27.68 36.80 -58.56
C SER A 14 -26.61 37.86 -58.90
N ALA A 15 -26.88 39.13 -58.59
CA ALA A 15 -25.90 40.21 -58.79
C ALA A 15 -24.68 40.05 -57.87
N ILE A 16 -24.89 39.70 -56.60
CA ILE A 16 -23.81 39.40 -55.66
C ILE A 16 -23.04 38.15 -56.06
N GLN A 17 -23.73 37.09 -56.48
CA GLN A 17 -23.07 35.86 -56.91
C GLN A 17 -22.09 36.10 -58.07
N VAL A 18 -22.47 36.94 -59.04
CA VAL A 18 -21.58 37.33 -60.15
C VAL A 18 -20.38 38.16 -59.65
N LEU A 19 -20.57 39.05 -58.67
CA LEU A 19 -19.45 39.81 -58.10
C LEU A 19 -18.46 38.92 -57.35
N ILE A 20 -18.97 37.91 -56.64
CA ILE A 20 -18.19 36.97 -55.85
C ILE A 20 -17.45 35.99 -56.78
N GLU A 21 -18.17 35.30 -57.66
CA GLU A 21 -17.63 34.16 -58.43
C GLU A 21 -16.85 34.60 -59.67
N GLN A 22 -17.28 35.67 -60.36
CA GLN A 22 -16.68 36.07 -61.65
C GLN A 22 -15.77 37.29 -61.56
N VAL A 23 -16.02 38.21 -60.63
CA VAL A 23 -15.23 39.45 -60.49
C VAL A 23 -14.20 39.35 -59.35
N ASN A 24 -14.44 38.46 -58.39
CA ASN A 24 -13.57 38.19 -57.22
C ASN A 24 -13.11 39.45 -56.47
N ASN A 25 -13.97 40.48 -56.43
CA ASN A 25 -13.69 41.74 -55.74
C ASN A 25 -14.64 41.89 -54.54
N LEU A 26 -14.15 41.51 -53.37
CA LEU A 26 -14.92 41.50 -52.12
C LEU A 26 -15.23 42.91 -51.60
N GLU A 27 -14.36 43.91 -51.81
CA GLU A 27 -14.63 45.29 -51.41
C GLU A 27 -15.84 45.86 -52.15
N ARG A 28 -15.91 45.61 -53.46
CA ARG A 28 -17.05 46.02 -54.29
C ARG A 28 -18.33 45.24 -53.95
N ALA A 29 -18.19 44.00 -53.51
CA ALA A 29 -19.31 43.19 -53.03
C ALA A 29 -19.83 43.68 -51.66
N ASN A 30 -18.93 44.09 -50.75
CA ASN A 30 -19.25 44.76 -49.48
C ASN A 30 -20.03 46.06 -49.72
N GLU A 31 -19.53 46.95 -50.58
CA GLU A 31 -20.23 48.21 -50.91
C GLU A 31 -21.62 47.97 -51.52
N PHE A 32 -21.77 46.91 -52.31
CA PHE A 32 -23.06 46.55 -52.90
C PHE A 32 -24.01 45.99 -51.84
N ALA A 33 -23.52 45.15 -50.92
CA ALA A 33 -24.31 44.64 -49.81
C ALA A 33 -24.75 45.74 -48.84
N GLU A 34 -23.91 46.73 -48.55
CA GLU A 34 -24.29 47.90 -47.75
C GLU A 34 -25.38 48.75 -48.41
N ARG A 35 -25.38 48.85 -49.74
CA ARG A 35 -26.40 49.60 -50.49
C ARG A 35 -27.73 48.87 -50.61
N CYS A 36 -27.71 47.55 -50.78
CA CYS A 36 -28.92 46.74 -50.93
C CYS A 36 -29.54 46.37 -49.58
N ASN A 37 -28.71 46.17 -48.55
CA ASN A 37 -29.09 45.79 -47.18
C ASN A 37 -30.14 44.67 -47.08
N GLU A 38 -30.01 43.66 -47.95
CA GLU A 38 -30.89 42.49 -47.95
C GLU A 38 -30.23 41.31 -47.21
N PRO A 39 -30.96 40.55 -46.37
CA PRO A 39 -30.41 39.41 -45.63
C PRO A 39 -29.77 38.33 -46.51
N ALA A 40 -30.40 38.02 -47.66
CA ALA A 40 -29.93 36.99 -48.58
C ALA A 40 -28.60 37.36 -49.27
N VAL A 41 -28.42 38.66 -49.53
CA VAL A 41 -27.23 39.28 -50.13
C VAL A 41 -26.06 39.22 -49.14
N TRP A 42 -26.31 39.56 -47.87
CA TRP A 42 -25.32 39.47 -46.80
C TRP A 42 -24.88 38.02 -46.50
N SER A 43 -25.80 37.04 -46.49
CA SER A 43 -25.45 35.62 -46.24
C SER A 43 -24.54 35.04 -47.34
N GLN A 44 -24.80 35.37 -48.62
CA GLN A 44 -23.96 34.94 -49.74
C GLN A 44 -22.56 35.57 -49.71
N LEU A 45 -22.48 36.86 -49.38
CA LEU A 45 -21.21 37.58 -49.20
C LEU A 45 -20.40 37.01 -48.04
N ALA A 46 -21.04 36.76 -46.90
CA ALA A 46 -20.40 36.21 -45.72
C ALA A 46 -19.80 34.82 -45.99
N ARG A 47 -20.52 33.96 -46.74
CA ARG A 47 -20.01 32.64 -47.16
C ARG A 47 -18.75 32.75 -48.01
N ALA A 48 -18.70 33.72 -48.92
CA ALA A 48 -17.54 33.96 -49.78
C ALA A 48 -16.35 34.53 -49.00
N GLN A 49 -16.59 35.47 -48.09
CA GLN A 49 -15.57 36.03 -47.21
C GLN A 49 -14.95 34.96 -46.31
N LEU A 50 -15.78 34.03 -45.82
CA LEU A 50 -15.35 32.91 -45.01
C LEU A 50 -14.43 31.95 -45.77
N GLN A 51 -14.74 31.64 -47.03
CA GLN A 51 -13.88 30.82 -47.89
C GLN A 51 -12.52 31.48 -48.19
N GLN A 52 -12.45 32.81 -48.17
CA GLN A 52 -11.20 33.55 -48.35
C GLN A 52 -10.43 33.81 -47.03
N GLY A 53 -10.93 33.29 -45.90
CA GLY A 53 -10.26 33.39 -44.60
C GLY A 53 -10.47 34.73 -43.87
N LEU A 54 -11.30 35.63 -44.41
CA LEU A 54 -11.64 36.92 -43.80
C LEU A 54 -12.73 36.75 -42.74
N VAL A 55 -12.38 36.10 -41.63
CA VAL A 55 -13.34 35.67 -40.60
C VAL A 55 -14.07 36.84 -39.92
N LYS A 56 -13.38 37.94 -39.63
CA LYS A 56 -14.00 39.10 -38.93
C LYS A 56 -15.10 39.75 -39.78
N GLU A 57 -14.77 40.02 -41.04
CA GLU A 57 -15.72 40.62 -42.00
C GLU A 57 -16.86 39.66 -42.34
N ALA A 58 -16.57 38.36 -42.46
CA ALA A 58 -17.58 37.33 -42.66
C ALA A 58 -18.57 37.26 -41.49
N ILE A 59 -18.08 37.31 -40.26
CA ILE A 59 -18.91 37.29 -39.04
C ILE A 59 -19.79 38.55 -38.98
N ASP A 60 -19.24 39.74 -39.22
CA ASP A 60 -20.03 40.98 -39.25
C ASP A 60 -21.12 40.95 -40.33
N SER A 61 -20.80 40.43 -41.51
CA SER A 61 -21.75 40.22 -42.61
C SER A 61 -22.84 39.21 -42.24
N TYR A 62 -22.50 38.11 -41.56
CA TYR A 62 -23.48 37.15 -41.07
C TYR A 62 -24.38 37.71 -39.96
N ILE A 63 -23.85 38.55 -39.07
CA ILE A 63 -24.64 39.25 -38.04
C ILE A 63 -25.62 40.22 -38.70
N LYS A 64 -25.20 40.95 -39.74
CA LYS A 64 -26.09 41.81 -40.54
C LYS A 64 -27.14 41.02 -41.33
N ALA A 65 -26.79 39.82 -41.82
CA ALA A 65 -27.71 38.90 -42.48
C ALA A 65 -28.72 38.25 -41.51
N ASP A 66 -28.37 38.21 -40.22
CA ASP A 66 -29.13 37.52 -39.17
C ASP A 66 -29.37 36.04 -39.56
N ASP A 67 -28.44 35.40 -40.26
CA ASP A 67 -28.59 34.05 -40.81
C ASP A 67 -27.68 33.05 -40.08
N PRO A 68 -28.24 32.04 -39.36
CA PRO A 68 -27.45 31.02 -38.67
C PRO A 68 -27.02 29.85 -39.58
N SER A 69 -27.40 29.81 -40.86
CA SER A 69 -27.34 28.60 -41.70
C SER A 69 -25.94 27.97 -41.88
N ALA A 70 -24.85 28.73 -41.73
CA ALA A 70 -23.48 28.27 -41.94
C ALA A 70 -22.67 28.14 -40.62
N TYR A 71 -23.34 27.90 -39.48
CA TYR A 71 -22.68 27.92 -38.17
C TYR A 71 -21.49 26.95 -38.04
N ILE A 72 -21.49 25.80 -38.70
CA ILE A 72 -20.38 24.82 -38.66
C ILE A 72 -19.12 25.40 -39.30
N ASP A 73 -19.25 25.93 -40.52
CA ASP A 73 -18.15 26.50 -41.29
C ASP A 73 -17.57 27.74 -40.59
N VAL A 74 -18.43 28.56 -39.97
CA VAL A 74 -18.04 29.73 -39.17
C VAL A 74 -17.27 29.32 -37.91
N VAL A 75 -17.74 28.31 -37.17
CA VAL A 75 -17.04 27.81 -35.99
C VAL A 75 -15.68 27.23 -36.36
N GLU A 76 -15.59 26.43 -37.42
CA GLU A 76 -14.32 25.80 -37.82
C GLU A 76 -13.29 26.84 -38.29
N THR A 77 -13.70 27.79 -39.13
CA THR A 77 -12.81 28.84 -39.63
C THR A 77 -12.42 29.84 -38.54
N ALA A 78 -13.34 30.20 -37.65
CA ALA A 78 -13.03 31.06 -36.51
C ALA A 78 -12.12 30.39 -35.49
N SER A 79 -12.29 29.08 -35.26
CA SER A 79 -11.39 28.29 -34.41
C SER A 79 -9.98 28.20 -34.99
N LYS A 80 -9.84 28.09 -36.32
CA LYS A 80 -8.52 28.08 -37.00
C LYS A 80 -7.80 29.43 -36.94
N ASN A 81 -8.55 30.53 -36.94
CA ASN A 81 -8.01 31.89 -36.94
C ASN A 81 -7.97 32.54 -35.54
N ASP A 82 -8.21 31.77 -34.47
CA ASP A 82 -8.22 32.22 -33.07
C ASP A 82 -9.09 33.47 -32.79
N SER A 83 -10.10 33.73 -33.63
CA SER A 83 -10.95 34.92 -33.55
C SER A 83 -12.16 34.66 -32.65
N TRP A 84 -11.90 34.32 -31.38
CA TRP A 84 -12.89 33.86 -30.41
C TRP A 84 -13.88 34.95 -29.96
N GLU A 85 -13.45 36.22 -29.86
CA GLU A 85 -14.34 37.32 -29.44
C GLU A 85 -15.44 37.61 -30.46
N ASP A 86 -15.09 37.60 -31.75
CA ASP A 86 -16.04 37.82 -32.83
C ASP A 86 -16.96 36.61 -32.98
N LEU A 87 -16.44 35.39 -32.76
CA LEU A 87 -17.23 34.16 -32.74
C LEU A 87 -18.32 34.19 -31.65
N VAL A 88 -18.01 34.70 -30.45
CA VAL A 88 -19.01 34.87 -29.37
C VAL A 88 -20.18 35.75 -29.85
N ARG A 89 -19.92 36.85 -30.56
CA ARG A 89 -20.97 37.74 -31.08
C ARG A 89 -21.86 37.03 -32.10
N TYR A 90 -21.26 36.28 -33.02
CA TYR A 90 -22.01 35.48 -34.00
C TYR A 90 -22.89 34.42 -33.33
N LEU A 91 -22.33 33.66 -32.39
CA LEU A 91 -23.04 32.59 -31.70
C LEU A 91 -24.15 33.11 -30.78
N GLN A 92 -24.00 34.30 -30.18
CA GLN A 92 -25.08 34.96 -29.43
C GLN A 92 -26.27 35.34 -30.33
N MET A 93 -26.01 35.81 -31.55
CA MET A 93 -27.06 36.04 -32.56
C MET A 93 -27.69 34.70 -32.97
N ALA A 94 -26.86 33.72 -33.34
CA ALA A 94 -27.32 32.42 -33.83
C ALA A 94 -28.23 31.71 -32.82
N ARG A 95 -27.92 31.80 -31.51
CA ARG A 95 -28.77 31.26 -30.43
C ARG A 95 -30.18 31.85 -30.38
N LYS A 96 -30.35 33.13 -30.69
CA LYS A 96 -31.68 33.78 -30.68
C LYS A 96 -32.61 33.18 -31.74
N LYS A 97 -32.04 32.66 -32.83
CA LYS A 97 -32.79 32.07 -33.95
C LYS A 97 -32.86 30.56 -33.92
N ALA A 98 -31.74 29.90 -33.64
CA ALA A 98 -31.60 28.46 -33.63
C ALA A 98 -31.05 28.02 -32.26
N ARG A 99 -31.91 27.42 -31.44
CA ARG A 99 -31.51 26.81 -30.15
C ARG A 99 -31.01 25.38 -30.39
N GLU A 100 -29.92 25.26 -31.12
CA GLU A 100 -29.28 23.97 -31.37
C GLU A 100 -28.20 23.68 -30.33
N SER A 101 -28.13 22.41 -29.91
CA SER A 101 -27.16 21.93 -28.91
C SER A 101 -25.71 22.26 -29.30
N TYR A 102 -25.37 22.15 -30.60
CA TYR A 102 -24.03 22.43 -31.10
C TYR A 102 -23.63 23.91 -30.96
N ILE A 103 -24.53 24.83 -31.31
CA ILE A 103 -24.31 26.28 -31.22
C ILE A 103 -24.12 26.69 -29.75
N GLU A 104 -24.99 26.21 -28.86
CA GLU A 104 -24.86 26.49 -27.42
C GLU A 104 -23.60 25.87 -26.82
N SER A 105 -23.17 24.71 -27.31
CA SER A 105 -21.95 24.04 -26.85
C SER A 105 -20.68 24.80 -27.25
N GLU A 106 -20.58 25.22 -28.51
CA GLU A 106 -19.43 25.99 -28.99
C GLU A 106 -19.41 27.40 -28.40
N LEU A 107 -20.58 27.97 -28.05
CA LEU A 107 -20.66 29.24 -27.33
C LEU A 107 -20.07 29.16 -25.92
N ILE A 108 -20.39 28.11 -25.17
CA ILE A 108 -19.77 27.86 -23.85
C ILE A 108 -18.25 27.74 -24.00
N TYR A 109 -17.78 26.98 -24.99
CA TYR A 109 -16.34 26.83 -25.24
C TYR A 109 -15.68 28.18 -25.60
N ALA A 110 -16.33 28.99 -26.44
CA ALA A 110 -15.84 30.32 -26.79
C ALA A 110 -15.81 31.27 -25.58
N TYR A 111 -16.79 31.21 -24.67
CA TYR A 111 -16.74 31.96 -23.40
C TYR A 111 -15.58 31.52 -22.50
N ALA A 112 -15.33 30.21 -22.42
CA ALA A 112 -14.18 29.66 -21.67
C ALA A 112 -12.85 30.16 -22.26
N ARG A 113 -12.71 30.17 -23.60
CA ARG A 113 -11.50 30.66 -24.30
C ARG A 113 -11.28 32.16 -24.16
N THR A 114 -12.34 32.96 -24.11
CA THR A 114 -12.27 34.42 -23.99
C THR A 114 -12.13 34.91 -22.55
N GLY A 115 -12.14 34.00 -21.56
CA GLY A 115 -12.00 34.35 -20.14
C GLY A 115 -13.22 35.03 -19.53
N ARG A 116 -14.37 35.03 -20.23
CA ARG A 116 -15.62 35.63 -19.74
C ARG A 116 -16.37 34.66 -18.83
N LEU A 117 -15.79 34.42 -17.65
CA LEU A 117 -16.30 33.43 -16.69
C LEU A 117 -17.68 33.79 -16.12
N ALA A 118 -17.98 35.08 -15.95
CA ALA A 118 -19.29 35.54 -15.46
C ALA A 118 -20.42 35.23 -16.47
N ASP A 119 -20.18 35.53 -17.75
CA ASP A 119 -21.12 35.22 -18.84
C ASP A 119 -21.32 33.70 -18.97
N LEU A 120 -20.25 32.91 -18.78
CA LEU A 120 -20.31 31.45 -18.76
C LEU A 120 -21.16 30.94 -17.58
N GLU A 121 -20.95 31.46 -16.37
CA GLU A 121 -21.69 31.04 -15.18
C GLU A 121 -23.18 31.35 -15.29
N GLU A 122 -23.53 32.56 -15.74
CA GLU A 122 -24.91 32.95 -15.99
C GLU A 122 -25.55 32.03 -17.05
N PHE A 123 -24.83 31.77 -18.15
CA PHE A 123 -25.31 30.90 -19.22
C PHE A 123 -25.58 29.47 -18.76
N VAL A 124 -24.67 28.92 -17.97
CA VAL A 124 -24.72 27.53 -17.50
C VAL A 124 -25.75 27.38 -16.37
N SER A 125 -26.02 28.43 -15.59
CA SER A 125 -27.09 28.45 -14.57
C SER A 125 -28.50 28.49 -15.17
N GLY A 126 -28.65 29.02 -16.39
CA GLY A 126 -29.93 29.07 -17.11
C GLY A 126 -30.27 27.78 -17.87
N PRO A 127 -31.52 27.64 -18.37
CA PRO A 127 -31.92 26.50 -19.19
C PRO A 127 -31.14 26.50 -20.51
N ASN A 128 -30.40 25.42 -20.76
CA ASN A 128 -29.57 25.21 -21.94
C ASN A 128 -29.76 23.80 -22.51
N HIS A 129 -29.43 23.61 -23.79
CA HIS A 129 -29.43 22.33 -24.52
C HIS A 129 -28.00 21.89 -24.87
N ALA A 130 -26.99 22.53 -24.28
CA ALA A 130 -25.59 22.28 -24.57
C ALA A 130 -25.10 20.96 -23.97
N ASP A 131 -24.13 20.32 -24.63
CA ASP A 131 -23.43 19.15 -24.09
C ASP A 131 -22.28 19.60 -23.17
N ILE A 132 -22.64 20.03 -21.97
CA ILE A 132 -21.71 20.62 -20.98
C ILE A 132 -20.57 19.66 -20.63
N GLN A 133 -20.83 18.35 -20.62
CA GLN A 133 -19.82 17.35 -20.27
C GLN A 133 -18.68 17.28 -21.31
N LYS A 134 -19.01 17.20 -22.60
CA LYS A 134 -18.00 17.18 -23.67
C LYS A 134 -17.15 18.46 -23.69
N ILE A 135 -17.78 19.60 -23.43
CA ILE A 135 -17.09 20.89 -23.38
C ILE A 135 -16.20 20.97 -22.15
N GLY A 136 -16.65 20.48 -21.00
CA GLY A 136 -15.85 20.36 -19.79
C GLY A 136 -14.58 19.53 -20.04
N ASP A 137 -14.71 18.38 -20.71
CA ASP A 137 -13.57 17.53 -21.09
C ASP A 137 -12.62 18.24 -22.06
N ARG A 138 -13.15 19.00 -23.04
CA ARG A 138 -12.33 19.81 -23.96
C ARG A 138 -11.59 20.93 -23.24
N CYS A 139 -12.27 21.67 -22.36
CA CYS A 139 -11.67 22.73 -21.53
C CYS A 139 -10.58 22.17 -20.61
N PHE A 140 -10.79 20.98 -20.06
CA PHE A 140 -9.81 20.30 -19.23
C PHE A 140 -8.53 19.95 -20.02
N ASN A 141 -8.68 19.40 -21.23
CA ASN A 141 -7.55 19.07 -22.10
C ASN A 141 -6.76 20.32 -22.53
N ASP A 142 -7.45 21.45 -22.71
CA ASP A 142 -6.84 22.74 -23.04
C ASP A 142 -6.28 23.50 -21.81
N ARG A 143 -6.25 22.85 -20.63
CA ARG A 143 -5.75 23.40 -19.35
C ARG A 143 -6.52 24.61 -18.82
N MET A 144 -7.77 24.79 -19.24
CA MET A 144 -8.66 25.86 -18.76
C MET A 144 -9.45 25.40 -17.55
N TYR A 145 -8.73 25.19 -16.45
CA TYR A 145 -9.29 24.52 -15.27
C TYR A 145 -10.35 25.35 -14.53
N GLU A 146 -10.26 26.69 -14.55
CA GLU A 146 -11.27 27.58 -13.94
C GLU A 146 -12.64 27.47 -14.61
N ALA A 147 -12.66 27.49 -15.95
CA ALA A 147 -13.88 27.27 -16.72
C ALA A 147 -14.40 25.84 -16.54
N ALA A 148 -13.50 24.83 -16.59
CA ALA A 148 -13.88 23.44 -16.38
C ALA A 148 -14.49 23.18 -14.99
N LYS A 149 -14.01 23.87 -13.95
CA LYS A 149 -14.57 23.82 -12.58
C LYS A 149 -16.04 24.23 -12.56
N LEU A 150 -16.39 25.36 -13.20
CA LEU A 150 -17.78 25.84 -13.28
C LEU A 150 -18.67 24.84 -14.02
N LEU A 151 -18.19 24.31 -15.15
CA LEU A 151 -18.92 23.36 -15.98
C LEU A 151 -19.18 22.03 -15.25
N TYR A 152 -18.15 21.43 -14.64
CA TYR A 152 -18.31 20.17 -13.93
C TYR A 152 -19.13 20.28 -12.64
N ASN A 153 -19.11 21.45 -11.98
CA ASN A 153 -19.96 21.70 -10.81
C ASN A 153 -21.45 21.73 -11.21
N ASN A 154 -21.79 22.33 -12.36
CA ASN A 154 -23.17 22.35 -12.85
C ASN A 154 -23.65 20.94 -13.30
N VAL A 155 -22.80 20.19 -14.00
CA VAL A 155 -23.11 18.80 -14.45
C VAL A 155 -23.10 17.80 -13.27
N SER A 156 -22.69 18.23 -12.07
CA SER A 156 -22.51 17.35 -10.91
C SER A 156 -21.54 16.18 -11.17
N ASN A 157 -20.60 16.34 -12.11
CA ASN A 157 -19.55 15.35 -12.36
C ASN A 157 -18.39 15.59 -11.39
N PHE A 158 -18.58 15.13 -10.15
CA PHE A 158 -17.65 15.38 -9.05
C PHE A 158 -16.29 14.68 -9.22
N ALA A 159 -16.22 13.59 -10.00
CA ALA A 159 -14.97 12.88 -10.25
C ALA A 159 -14.00 13.72 -11.08
N ARG A 160 -14.47 14.29 -12.20
CA ARG A 160 -13.66 15.21 -13.02
C ARG A 160 -13.41 16.53 -12.32
N LEU A 161 -14.39 17.04 -11.59
CA LEU A 161 -14.24 18.26 -10.77
C LEU A 161 -13.11 18.13 -9.75
N ALA A 162 -13.01 17.00 -9.04
CA ALA A 162 -11.94 16.80 -8.07
C ALA A 162 -10.55 16.87 -8.74
N ILE A 163 -10.40 16.27 -9.92
CA ILE A 163 -9.16 16.31 -10.71
C ILE A 163 -8.87 17.74 -11.20
N THR A 164 -9.88 18.50 -11.65
CA THR A 164 -9.66 19.89 -12.07
C THR A 164 -9.22 20.77 -10.90
N LEU A 165 -9.81 20.58 -9.72
CA LEU A 165 -9.45 21.30 -8.49
C LEU A 165 -8.03 20.96 -8.01
N VAL A 166 -7.59 19.71 -8.20
CA VAL A 166 -6.20 19.30 -7.98
C VAL A 166 -5.25 20.12 -8.87
N HIS A 167 -5.54 20.25 -10.16
CA HIS A 167 -4.70 21.04 -11.07
C HIS A 167 -4.70 22.54 -10.74
N LEU A 168 -5.79 23.05 -10.15
CA LEU A 168 -5.88 24.42 -9.61
C LEU A 168 -5.19 24.60 -8.25
N ARG A 169 -4.61 23.55 -7.67
CA ARG A 169 -4.04 23.52 -6.31
C ARG A 169 -5.06 23.85 -5.20
N GLU A 170 -6.36 23.70 -5.47
CA GLU A 170 -7.43 23.85 -4.49
C GLU A 170 -7.73 22.48 -3.83
N PHE A 171 -6.79 21.98 -3.02
CA PHE A 171 -6.86 20.62 -2.47
C PHE A 171 -8.07 20.40 -1.56
N GLN A 172 -8.46 21.38 -0.73
CA GLN A 172 -9.63 21.28 0.14
C GLN A 172 -10.91 21.01 -0.67
N GLY A 173 -11.11 21.75 -1.75
CA GLY A 173 -12.25 21.55 -2.65
C GLY A 173 -12.17 20.22 -3.40
N ALA A 174 -10.97 19.77 -3.76
CA ALA A 174 -10.77 18.47 -4.40
C ALA A 174 -11.17 17.30 -3.49
N VAL A 175 -10.84 17.35 -2.20
CA VAL A 175 -11.25 16.35 -1.20
C VAL A 175 -12.77 16.30 -1.06
N ASP A 176 -13.44 17.46 -1.01
CA ASP A 176 -14.90 17.50 -0.94
C ASP A 176 -15.55 17.00 -2.23
N GLY A 177 -14.94 17.28 -3.39
CA GLY A 177 -15.33 16.70 -4.68
C GLY A 177 -15.20 15.17 -4.70
N ALA A 178 -14.07 14.63 -4.21
CA ALA A 178 -13.86 13.19 -4.10
C ALA A 178 -14.86 12.52 -3.17
N ARG A 179 -15.22 13.18 -2.04
CA ARG A 179 -16.26 12.71 -1.12
C ARG A 179 -17.62 12.60 -1.79
N LYS A 180 -18.00 13.59 -2.60
CA LYS A 180 -19.28 13.56 -3.35
C LYS A 180 -19.26 12.54 -4.49
N ALA A 181 -18.13 12.33 -5.14
CA ALA A 181 -17.96 11.35 -6.20
C ALA A 181 -18.01 9.90 -5.67
N ASN A 182 -17.51 9.68 -4.45
CA ASN A 182 -17.44 8.38 -3.77
C ASN A 182 -16.86 7.25 -4.65
N SER A 183 -15.81 7.55 -5.41
CA SER A 183 -15.10 6.60 -6.27
C SER A 183 -13.68 6.40 -5.76
N THR A 184 -13.25 5.14 -5.62
CA THR A 184 -11.89 4.78 -5.20
C THR A 184 -10.82 5.38 -6.11
N ARG A 185 -11.07 5.38 -7.43
CA ARG A 185 -10.18 5.99 -8.42
C ARG A 185 -9.98 7.48 -8.18
N THR A 186 -11.06 8.23 -7.95
CA THR A 186 -10.97 9.67 -7.67
C THR A 186 -10.22 9.92 -6.37
N TRP A 187 -10.47 9.13 -5.32
CA TRP A 187 -9.72 9.24 -4.07
C TRP A 187 -8.23 9.03 -4.27
N LYS A 188 -7.82 8.02 -5.06
CA LYS A 188 -6.42 7.76 -5.37
C LYS A 188 -5.76 8.93 -6.09
N GLU A 189 -6.37 9.41 -7.17
CA GLU A 189 -5.83 10.52 -7.95
C GLU A 189 -5.66 11.80 -7.09
N VAL A 190 -6.65 12.12 -6.25
CA VAL A 190 -6.58 13.26 -5.31
C VAL A 190 -5.54 13.03 -4.22
N CYS A 191 -5.48 11.83 -3.62
CA CYS A 191 -4.51 11.50 -2.59
C CYS A 191 -3.08 11.63 -3.10
N PHE A 192 -2.78 11.06 -4.27
CA PHE A 192 -1.48 11.11 -4.91
C PHE A 192 -1.06 12.56 -5.20
N ALA A 193 -1.96 13.38 -5.73
CA ALA A 193 -1.66 14.78 -5.94
C ALA A 193 -1.45 15.57 -4.64
N CYS A 194 -2.18 15.26 -3.56
CA CYS A 194 -1.94 15.86 -2.24
C CYS A 194 -0.56 15.47 -1.68
N VAL A 195 -0.11 14.24 -1.91
CA VAL A 195 1.23 13.78 -1.51
C VAL A 195 2.32 14.48 -2.32
N ASP A 196 2.14 14.61 -3.63
CA ASP A 196 3.05 15.36 -4.52
C ASP A 196 3.15 16.85 -4.14
N ALA A 197 2.09 17.41 -3.55
CA ALA A 197 2.02 18.79 -3.08
C ALA A 197 2.39 18.97 -1.60
N GLU A 198 2.82 17.92 -0.90
CA GLU A 198 3.18 17.93 0.52
C GLU A 198 2.03 18.30 1.49
N GLU A 199 0.77 18.19 1.04
CA GLU A 199 -0.44 18.43 1.83
C GLU A 199 -0.87 17.16 2.58
N PHE A 200 -0.03 16.70 3.51
CA PHE A 200 -0.17 15.39 4.17
C PHE A 200 -1.46 15.24 4.99
N ARG A 201 -1.96 16.32 5.60
CA ARG A 201 -3.21 16.26 6.38
C ARG A 201 -4.42 15.90 5.49
N LEU A 202 -4.47 16.47 4.29
CA LEU A 202 -5.54 16.17 3.33
C LEU A 202 -5.31 14.81 2.67
N ALA A 203 -4.05 14.48 2.36
CA ALA A 203 -3.69 13.17 1.86
C ALA A 203 -4.07 12.05 2.85
N GLN A 204 -3.91 12.27 4.15
CA GLN A 204 -4.31 11.33 5.19
C GLN A 204 -5.83 11.06 5.14
N MET A 205 -6.64 12.12 5.08
CA MET A 205 -8.09 11.98 4.99
C MET A 205 -8.52 11.21 3.72
N CYS A 206 -7.90 11.50 2.58
CA CYS A 206 -8.14 10.77 1.33
C CYS A 206 -7.68 9.31 1.45
N GLY A 207 -6.50 9.09 2.00
CA GLY A 207 -5.89 7.77 2.16
C GLY A 207 -6.74 6.83 3.00
N LEU A 208 -7.40 7.32 4.05
CA LEU A 208 -8.31 6.52 4.88
C LEU A 208 -9.48 5.93 4.08
N HIS A 209 -9.94 6.61 3.02
CA HIS A 209 -10.98 6.09 2.12
C HIS A 209 -10.44 5.08 1.10
N ILE A 210 -9.13 5.02 0.88
CA ILE A 210 -8.48 4.11 -0.07
C ILE A 210 -8.05 2.82 0.64
N VAL A 211 -7.36 2.93 1.78
CA VAL A 211 -6.78 1.79 2.54
C VAL A 211 -7.82 0.77 3.02
N VAL A 212 -9.10 1.12 3.06
CA VAL A 212 -10.18 0.16 3.37
C VAL A 212 -10.42 -0.85 2.24
N HIS A 213 -9.91 -0.58 1.02
CA HIS A 213 -9.95 -1.47 -0.13
C HIS A 213 -8.63 -2.24 -0.25
N ALA A 214 -8.67 -3.56 -0.02
CA ALA A 214 -7.48 -4.41 0.01
C ALA A 214 -6.68 -4.39 -1.30
N ASP A 215 -7.38 -4.37 -2.44
CA ASP A 215 -6.75 -4.40 -3.77
C ASP A 215 -5.94 -3.13 -4.10
N GLU A 216 -6.25 -2.01 -3.43
CA GLU A 216 -5.63 -0.71 -3.68
C GLU A 216 -4.51 -0.39 -2.68
N LEU A 217 -4.37 -1.19 -1.61
CA LEU A 217 -3.43 -0.94 -0.53
C LEU A 217 -1.97 -1.02 -1.01
N GLU A 218 -1.64 -2.01 -1.84
CA GLU A 218 -0.29 -2.22 -2.35
C GLU A 218 0.18 -1.04 -3.21
N ASP A 219 -0.68 -0.55 -4.11
CA ASP A 219 -0.37 0.59 -4.98
C ASP A 219 -0.16 1.88 -4.18
N LEU A 220 -0.99 2.12 -3.16
CA LEU A 220 -0.83 3.26 -2.26
C LEU A 220 0.50 3.20 -1.49
N ILE A 221 0.89 2.01 -1.01
CA ILE A 221 2.15 1.82 -0.28
C ILE A 221 3.34 2.10 -1.19
N ASN A 222 3.37 1.52 -2.39
CA ASN A 222 4.45 1.74 -3.35
C ASN A 222 4.59 3.23 -3.68
N TYR A 223 3.46 3.92 -3.89
CA TYR A 223 3.46 5.35 -4.20
C TYR A 223 4.08 6.22 -3.09
N TYR A 224 3.77 5.93 -1.81
CA TYR A 224 4.38 6.62 -0.67
C TYR A 224 5.85 6.24 -0.47
N GLN A 225 6.20 4.97 -0.70
CA GLN A 225 7.56 4.47 -0.53
C GLN A 225 8.52 5.04 -1.57
N ASP A 226 8.11 5.11 -2.84
CA ASP A 226 8.92 5.66 -3.94
C ASP A 226 9.30 7.13 -3.70
N ARG A 227 8.50 7.86 -2.94
CA ARG A 227 8.73 9.26 -2.56
C ARG A 227 9.44 9.44 -1.22
N GLY A 228 9.59 8.37 -0.45
CA GLY A 228 10.25 8.41 0.85
C GLY A 228 9.38 8.90 2.02
N TYR A 229 8.06 9.03 1.85
CA TYR A 229 7.14 9.53 2.90
C TYR A 229 6.68 8.42 3.85
N PHE A 230 7.63 7.76 4.53
CA PHE A 230 7.34 6.60 5.37
C PHE A 230 6.61 6.95 6.68
N GLU A 231 6.93 8.09 7.29
CA GLU A 231 6.30 8.55 8.53
C GLU A 231 4.81 8.80 8.36
N GLU A 232 4.43 9.47 7.27
CA GLU A 232 3.05 9.77 6.94
C GLU A 232 2.27 8.51 6.56
N LEU A 233 2.90 7.56 5.84
CA LEU A 233 2.30 6.26 5.54
C LEU A 233 2.03 5.44 6.81
N ILE A 234 2.97 5.45 7.77
CA ILE A 234 2.77 4.80 9.07
C ILE A 234 1.62 5.47 9.83
N GLY A 235 1.60 6.81 9.90
CA GLY A 235 0.54 7.56 10.56
C GLY A 235 -0.84 7.36 9.92
N LEU A 236 -0.89 7.23 8.60
CA LEU A 236 -2.11 6.86 7.85
C LEU A 236 -2.61 5.49 8.28
N LEU A 237 -1.74 4.47 8.26
CA LEU A 237 -2.13 3.11 8.61
C LEU A 237 -2.51 2.99 10.09
N GLU A 238 -1.77 3.62 11.00
CA GLU A 238 -2.11 3.69 12.44
C GLU A 238 -3.55 4.20 12.65
N ALA A 239 -3.94 5.29 11.97
CA ALA A 239 -5.30 5.81 12.02
C ALA A 239 -6.31 4.85 11.36
N ALA A 240 -5.92 4.21 10.26
CA ALA A 240 -6.79 3.32 9.51
C ALA A 240 -7.11 2.01 10.25
N LEU A 241 -6.23 1.53 11.13
CA LEU A 241 -6.46 0.35 11.97
C LEU A 241 -7.67 0.53 12.92
N GLY A 242 -8.02 1.77 13.26
CA GLY A 242 -9.19 2.10 14.09
C GLY A 242 -10.53 2.06 13.34
N LEU A 243 -10.52 1.89 12.01
CA LEU A 243 -11.74 1.84 11.21
C LEU A 243 -12.43 0.47 11.31
N GLU A 244 -13.77 0.44 11.33
CA GLU A 244 -14.55 -0.80 11.37
C GLU A 244 -14.27 -1.74 10.18
N ARG A 245 -13.89 -1.16 9.02
CA ARG A 245 -13.58 -1.89 7.78
C ARG A 245 -12.10 -2.32 7.68
N ALA A 246 -11.33 -2.28 8.77
CA ALA A 246 -9.94 -2.69 8.76
C ALA A 246 -9.78 -4.18 8.44
N HIS A 247 -8.91 -4.51 7.49
CA HIS A 247 -8.67 -5.89 7.02
C HIS A 247 -7.21 -6.32 7.25
N MET A 248 -6.93 -7.62 7.12
CA MET A 248 -5.63 -8.24 7.44
C MET A 248 -4.42 -7.59 6.73
N GLY A 249 -4.61 -7.13 5.49
CA GLY A 249 -3.57 -6.45 4.70
C GLY A 249 -2.98 -5.25 5.42
N MET A 250 -3.83 -4.42 6.04
CA MET A 250 -3.40 -3.20 6.75
C MET A 250 -2.47 -3.51 7.92
N PHE A 251 -2.81 -4.53 8.74
CA PHE A 251 -1.97 -4.94 9.88
C PHE A 251 -0.64 -5.55 9.44
N THR A 252 -0.67 -6.29 8.32
CA THR A 252 0.51 -6.95 7.75
C THR A 252 1.49 -5.92 7.19
N GLU A 253 1.00 -4.98 6.38
CA GLU A 253 1.84 -3.95 5.78
C GLU A 253 2.36 -2.97 6.83
N LEU A 254 1.56 -2.62 7.84
CA LEU A 254 2.03 -1.81 8.95
C LEU A 254 3.17 -2.52 9.72
N ALA A 255 3.09 -3.83 9.94
CA ALA A 255 4.17 -4.60 10.57
C ALA A 255 5.46 -4.58 9.72
N ILE A 256 5.34 -4.64 8.39
CA ILE A 256 6.50 -4.55 7.48
C ILE A 256 7.13 -3.14 7.54
N LEU A 257 6.33 -2.08 7.68
CA LEU A 257 6.85 -0.73 7.86
C LEU A 257 7.51 -0.54 9.23
N TYR A 258 6.91 -1.07 10.29
CA TYR A 258 7.52 -1.04 11.62
C TYR A 258 8.83 -1.80 11.67
N SER A 259 8.96 -2.93 10.97
CA SER A 259 10.21 -3.69 10.98
C SER A 259 11.37 -2.88 10.40
N LYS A 260 11.11 -2.05 9.38
CA LYS A 260 12.14 -1.23 8.70
C LYS A 260 12.42 0.10 9.40
N TYR A 261 11.37 0.80 9.85
CA TYR A 261 11.47 2.21 10.24
C TYR A 261 11.26 2.46 11.74
N LYS A 262 10.46 1.63 12.43
CA LYS A 262 10.16 1.81 13.87
C LYS A 262 10.16 0.49 14.64
N PRO A 263 11.33 -0.15 14.85
CA PRO A 263 11.45 -1.41 15.59
C PRO A 263 10.81 -1.39 16.98
N ALA A 264 10.89 -0.26 17.69
CA ALA A 264 10.36 -0.12 19.05
C ALA A 264 8.83 -0.35 19.14
N LYS A 265 8.07 -0.02 18.09
CA LYS A 265 6.61 -0.22 18.04
C LYS A 265 6.22 -1.61 17.53
N MET A 266 7.14 -2.32 16.88
CA MET A 266 6.86 -3.61 16.25
C MET A 266 6.37 -4.65 17.27
N ARG A 267 7.00 -4.68 18.45
CA ARG A 267 6.66 -5.61 19.53
C ARG A 267 5.21 -5.45 19.98
N GLU A 268 4.82 -4.22 20.31
CA GLU A 268 3.48 -3.87 20.79
C GLU A 268 2.42 -4.20 19.74
N HIS A 269 2.70 -3.87 18.47
CA HIS A 269 1.81 -4.17 17.36
C HIS A 269 1.54 -5.68 17.22
N LEU A 270 2.59 -6.50 17.27
CA LEU A 270 2.44 -7.95 17.17
C LEU A 270 1.73 -8.55 18.38
N GLU A 271 2.01 -8.08 19.59
CA GLU A 271 1.33 -8.58 20.79
C GLU A 271 -0.18 -8.36 20.75
N LEU A 272 -0.62 -7.23 20.19
CA LEU A 272 -2.04 -6.88 20.05
C LEU A 272 -2.71 -7.55 18.83
N PHE A 273 -2.02 -7.64 17.69
CA PHE A 273 -2.66 -7.93 16.40
C PHE A 273 -2.17 -9.19 15.68
N TRP A 274 -1.37 -10.06 16.32
CA TRP A 274 -0.85 -11.29 15.70
C TRP A 274 -1.91 -12.20 15.04
N SER A 275 -3.15 -12.21 15.54
CA SER A 275 -4.24 -13.03 14.97
C SER A 275 -4.81 -12.48 13.66
N ARG A 276 -4.53 -11.21 13.33
CA ARG A 276 -5.04 -10.48 12.17
C ARG A 276 -3.93 -10.12 11.16
N VAL A 277 -2.77 -10.76 11.24
CA VAL A 277 -1.64 -10.52 10.32
C VAL A 277 -1.32 -11.78 9.51
N ASN A 278 -0.72 -11.60 8.33
CA ASN A 278 -0.13 -12.68 7.58
C ASN A 278 1.26 -13.02 8.14
N ILE A 279 1.32 -14.01 9.03
CA ILE A 279 2.54 -14.38 9.76
C ILE A 279 3.71 -14.73 8.82
N PRO A 280 3.57 -15.58 7.79
CA PRO A 280 4.68 -15.90 6.87
C PRO A 280 5.28 -14.68 6.13
N LYS A 281 4.46 -13.67 5.83
CA LYS A 281 4.96 -12.44 5.19
C LYS A 281 5.73 -11.58 6.20
N VAL A 282 5.22 -11.44 7.42
CA VAL A 282 5.87 -10.66 8.47
C VAL A 282 7.15 -11.33 8.96
N LEU A 283 7.20 -12.66 9.06
CA LEU A 283 8.41 -13.41 9.43
C LEU A 283 9.59 -13.06 8.52
N ARG A 284 9.38 -13.06 7.19
CA ARG A 284 10.41 -12.67 6.22
C ARG A 284 10.87 -11.22 6.43
N ALA A 285 9.95 -10.31 6.71
CA ALA A 285 10.28 -8.91 6.96
C ALA A 285 11.01 -8.70 8.30
N ALA A 286 10.68 -9.48 9.34
CA ALA A 286 11.34 -9.45 10.64
C ALA A 286 12.76 -10.06 10.57
N GLU A 287 12.94 -11.12 9.79
CA GLU A 287 14.24 -11.76 9.56
C GLU A 287 15.19 -10.81 8.81
N GLN A 288 14.69 -10.14 7.77
CA GLN A 288 15.43 -9.10 7.04
C GLN A 288 15.81 -7.90 7.92
N ALA A 289 14.98 -7.57 8.91
CA ALA A 289 15.22 -6.48 9.85
C ALA A 289 15.99 -6.91 11.11
N HIS A 290 16.35 -8.20 11.23
CA HIS A 290 17.04 -8.77 12.40
C HIS A 290 16.33 -8.51 13.74
N LEU A 291 14.99 -8.53 13.75
CA LEU A 291 14.18 -8.33 14.96
C LEU A 291 13.93 -9.66 15.67
N TRP A 292 14.95 -10.19 16.33
CA TRP A 292 14.94 -11.57 16.86
C TRP A 292 13.91 -11.79 17.97
N SER A 293 13.68 -10.81 18.84
CA SER A 293 12.67 -10.90 19.90
C SER A 293 11.25 -11.04 19.35
N GLU A 294 10.93 -10.26 18.33
CA GLU A 294 9.65 -10.23 17.62
C GLU A 294 9.47 -11.47 16.75
N LEU A 295 10.53 -11.86 16.03
CA LEU A 295 10.57 -13.03 15.18
C LEU A 295 10.35 -14.33 15.97
N VAL A 296 10.97 -14.46 17.15
CA VAL A 296 10.73 -15.59 18.04
C VAL A 296 9.29 -15.62 18.56
N PHE A 297 8.69 -14.45 18.84
CA PHE A 297 7.28 -14.38 19.22
C PHE A 297 6.36 -14.81 18.08
N LEU A 298 6.67 -14.42 16.83
CA LEU A 298 5.93 -14.88 15.66
C LEU A 298 6.03 -16.39 15.48
N TYR A 299 7.22 -16.98 15.64
CA TYR A 299 7.38 -18.44 15.57
C TYR A 299 6.62 -19.17 16.68
N ASP A 300 6.60 -18.65 17.92
CA ASP A 300 5.79 -19.22 19.00
C ASP A 300 4.29 -19.21 18.66
N LYS A 301 3.77 -18.09 18.15
CA LYS A 301 2.35 -17.99 17.73
C LYS A 301 2.01 -18.79 16.49
N TYR A 302 2.99 -19.02 15.61
CA TYR A 302 2.83 -19.84 14.42
C TYR A 302 3.06 -21.33 14.67
N GLU A 303 3.34 -21.71 15.92
CA GLU A 303 3.65 -23.08 16.35
C GLU A 303 4.90 -23.68 15.66
N GLU A 304 5.77 -22.84 15.10
CA GLU A 304 7.08 -23.23 14.57
C GLU A 304 8.15 -23.19 15.67
N TYR A 305 7.93 -24.00 16.72
CA TYR A 305 8.79 -24.04 17.90
C TYR A 305 10.25 -24.40 17.57
N ASP A 306 10.47 -25.24 16.56
CA ASP A 306 11.80 -25.64 16.09
C ASP A 306 12.62 -24.42 15.65
N ASN A 307 12.00 -23.52 14.86
CA ASN A 307 12.63 -22.30 14.37
C ASN A 307 12.80 -21.28 15.49
N ALA A 308 11.83 -21.17 16.42
CA ALA A 308 11.94 -20.32 17.59
C ALA A 308 13.17 -20.67 18.46
N VAL A 309 13.39 -21.95 18.74
CA VAL A 309 14.52 -22.43 19.54
C VAL A 309 15.84 -22.14 18.84
N LEU A 310 15.93 -22.41 17.53
CA LEU A 310 17.13 -22.14 16.75
C LEU A 310 17.49 -20.65 16.76
N ALA A 311 16.49 -19.78 16.59
CA ALA A 311 16.68 -18.33 16.64
C ALA A 311 17.14 -17.86 18.04
N MET A 312 16.55 -18.39 19.12
CA MET A 312 16.98 -18.07 20.49
C MET A 312 18.42 -18.53 20.78
N MET A 313 18.84 -19.66 20.21
CA MET A 313 20.21 -20.17 20.37
C MET A 313 21.24 -19.39 19.55
N ALA A 314 20.87 -18.95 18.34
CA ALA A 314 21.74 -18.15 17.48
C ALA A 314 21.86 -16.70 17.98
N HIS A 315 20.81 -16.16 18.62
CA HIS A 315 20.76 -14.79 19.12
C HIS A 315 20.42 -14.72 20.63
N PRO A 316 21.32 -15.17 21.53
CA PRO A 316 21.04 -15.26 22.96
C PRO A 316 20.78 -13.93 23.66
N SER A 317 21.42 -12.85 23.24
CA SER A 317 21.35 -11.57 23.95
C SER A 317 20.00 -10.88 23.83
N GLU A 318 19.28 -11.11 22.72
CA GLU A 318 18.06 -10.37 22.36
C GLU A 318 16.80 -11.23 22.53
N ALA A 319 16.85 -12.49 22.10
CA ALA A 319 15.67 -13.34 22.02
C ALA A 319 15.52 -14.33 23.17
N TRP A 320 16.63 -14.73 23.81
CA TRP A 320 16.58 -15.76 24.84
C TRP A 320 15.97 -15.21 26.14
N ARG A 321 14.97 -15.91 26.66
CA ARG A 321 14.42 -15.71 28.01
C ARG A 321 14.25 -17.07 28.65
N GLU A 322 14.72 -17.24 29.88
CA GLU A 322 14.86 -18.55 30.52
C GLU A 322 13.54 -19.36 30.54
N GLY A 323 12.49 -18.80 31.14
CA GLY A 323 11.20 -19.47 31.23
C GLY A 323 10.60 -19.74 29.85
N HIS A 324 10.66 -18.76 28.97
CA HIS A 324 10.13 -18.87 27.61
C HIS A 324 10.81 -19.99 26.80
N PHE A 325 12.15 -20.11 26.91
CA PHE A 325 12.89 -21.18 26.26
C PHE A 325 12.49 -22.57 26.79
N LYS A 326 12.36 -22.71 28.12
CA LYS A 326 11.92 -23.96 28.77
C LYS A 326 10.53 -24.38 28.31
N ASP A 327 9.61 -23.43 28.13
CA ASP A 327 8.26 -23.73 27.66
C ASP A 327 8.24 -24.17 26.19
N ILE A 328 8.97 -23.48 25.31
CA ILE A 328 9.01 -23.77 23.87
C ILE A 328 9.67 -25.13 23.59
N ILE A 329 10.80 -25.42 24.23
CA ILE A 329 11.58 -26.63 23.92
C ILE A 329 10.79 -27.92 24.20
N THR A 330 9.85 -27.92 25.14
CA THR A 330 8.99 -29.09 25.40
C THR A 330 8.06 -29.44 24.24
N LYS A 331 7.66 -28.44 23.45
CA LYS A 331 6.71 -28.56 22.34
C LYS A 331 7.37 -28.94 21.02
N VAL A 332 8.70 -28.83 20.94
CA VAL A 332 9.48 -29.21 19.76
C VAL A 332 9.31 -30.70 19.43
N ALA A 333 9.16 -30.99 18.14
CA ALA A 333 9.05 -32.37 17.66
C ALA A 333 10.43 -33.00 17.46
N ASN A 334 11.40 -32.21 17.01
CA ASN A 334 12.75 -32.67 16.69
C ASN A 334 13.64 -32.80 17.94
N ILE A 335 13.87 -34.05 18.38
CA ILE A 335 14.69 -34.37 19.55
C ILE A 335 16.17 -33.96 19.36
N GLU A 336 16.68 -33.83 18.13
CA GLU A 336 18.05 -33.35 17.90
C GLU A 336 18.25 -31.92 18.43
N LEU A 337 17.20 -31.10 18.44
CA LEU A 337 17.26 -29.75 19.01
C LEU A 337 17.49 -29.77 20.52
N TYR A 338 17.11 -30.85 21.22
CA TYR A 338 17.34 -30.97 22.66
C TYR A 338 18.84 -31.06 22.94
N TYR A 339 19.57 -31.88 22.19
CA TYR A 339 21.02 -32.01 22.35
C TYR A 339 21.76 -30.75 21.95
N LYS A 340 21.31 -30.05 20.90
CA LYS A 340 21.85 -28.72 20.55
C LYS A 340 21.59 -27.71 21.67
N ALA A 341 20.38 -27.69 22.24
CA ALA A 341 20.05 -26.81 23.35
C ALA A 341 20.87 -27.15 24.60
N ILE A 342 21.10 -28.43 24.91
CA ILE A 342 21.99 -28.86 25.99
C ILE A 342 23.41 -28.35 25.78
N GLN A 343 23.96 -28.47 24.57
CA GLN A 343 25.28 -27.92 24.24
C GLN A 343 25.30 -26.40 24.47
N PHE A 344 24.27 -25.67 24.02
CA PHE A 344 24.16 -24.23 24.24
C PHE A 344 24.10 -23.85 25.73
N TYR A 345 23.31 -24.55 26.54
CA TYR A 345 23.28 -24.30 27.99
C TYR A 345 24.60 -24.68 28.66
N LEU A 346 25.26 -25.74 28.20
CA LEU A 346 26.56 -26.15 28.72
C LEU A 346 27.65 -25.11 28.43
N ASP A 347 27.64 -24.51 27.23
CA ASP A 347 28.64 -23.53 26.82
C ASP A 347 28.42 -22.15 27.45
N TYR A 348 27.16 -21.70 27.55
CA TYR A 348 26.85 -20.32 27.93
C TYR A 348 26.22 -20.17 29.32
N LYS A 349 25.47 -21.17 29.81
CA LYS A 349 24.73 -21.09 31.10
C LYS A 349 24.76 -22.40 31.92
N PRO A 350 25.93 -22.85 32.40
CA PRO A 350 26.07 -24.15 33.05
C PRO A 350 25.17 -24.31 34.28
N LEU A 351 24.99 -23.25 35.08
CA LEU A 351 24.20 -23.31 36.32
C LEU A 351 22.71 -23.62 36.10
N LEU A 352 22.15 -23.23 34.94
CA LEU A 352 20.74 -23.43 34.61
C LEU A 352 20.48 -24.74 33.86
N LEU A 353 21.52 -25.50 33.55
CA LEU A 353 21.41 -26.72 32.75
C LEU A 353 20.57 -27.80 33.46
N ASN A 354 20.71 -27.95 34.77
CA ASN A 354 19.97 -28.97 35.51
C ASN A 354 18.46 -28.78 35.44
N ASP A 355 17.99 -27.55 35.62
CA ASP A 355 16.55 -27.24 35.51
C ASP A 355 16.03 -27.49 34.09
N MET A 356 16.84 -27.20 33.08
CA MET A 356 16.51 -27.48 31.69
C MET A 356 16.42 -28.99 31.42
N LEU A 357 17.38 -29.78 31.92
CA LEU A 357 17.37 -31.24 31.78
C LEU A 357 16.17 -31.90 32.48
N LEU A 358 15.72 -31.35 33.61
CA LEU A 358 14.51 -31.82 34.30
C LEU A 358 13.26 -31.66 33.44
N VAL A 359 13.14 -30.53 32.74
CA VAL A 359 12.01 -30.25 31.82
C VAL A 359 12.04 -31.20 30.62
N LEU A 360 13.23 -31.54 30.12
CA LEU A 360 13.39 -32.45 28.97
C LEU A 360 13.29 -33.94 29.33
N ALA A 361 13.40 -34.28 30.61
CA ALA A 361 13.51 -35.67 31.08
C ALA A 361 12.44 -36.62 30.50
N PRO A 362 11.15 -36.28 30.40
CA PRO A 362 10.13 -37.24 29.93
C PRO A 362 10.31 -37.73 28.49
N ARG A 363 10.99 -36.98 27.63
CA ARG A 363 11.11 -37.28 26.18
C ARG A 363 12.56 -37.52 25.71
N MET A 364 13.53 -37.33 26.59
CA MET A 364 14.96 -37.41 26.25
C MET A 364 15.50 -38.83 26.39
N ASP A 365 16.42 -39.23 25.50
CA ASP A 365 17.17 -40.47 25.68
C ASP A 365 18.33 -40.27 26.67
N HIS A 366 18.14 -40.80 27.87
CA HIS A 366 19.10 -40.69 28.96
C HIS A 366 20.44 -41.36 28.67
N THR A 367 20.45 -42.44 27.89
CA THR A 367 21.66 -43.19 27.55
C THR A 367 22.58 -42.33 26.67
N ARG A 368 21.98 -41.64 25.69
CA ARG A 368 22.68 -40.69 24.82
C ARG A 368 23.13 -39.45 25.59
N ALA A 369 22.29 -38.91 26.47
CA ALA A 369 22.64 -37.75 27.30
C ALA A 369 23.84 -38.04 28.21
N VAL A 370 23.85 -39.17 28.91
CA VAL A 370 24.98 -39.59 29.75
C VAL A 370 26.25 -39.76 28.90
N SER A 371 26.14 -40.45 27.76
CA SER A 371 27.29 -40.64 26.85
C SER A 371 27.88 -39.31 26.37
N PHE A 372 27.03 -38.31 26.13
CA PHE A 372 27.44 -36.97 25.75
C PHE A 372 28.19 -36.26 26.89
N PHE A 373 27.65 -36.24 28.11
CA PHE A 373 28.30 -35.60 29.26
C PHE A 373 29.60 -36.29 29.68
N THR A 374 29.66 -37.62 29.59
CA THR A 374 30.89 -38.39 29.86
C THR A 374 32.00 -38.03 28.86
N LYS A 375 31.67 -37.89 27.57
CA LYS A 375 32.64 -37.47 26.54
C LYS A 375 33.13 -36.04 26.73
N GLN A 376 32.25 -35.14 27.18
CA GLN A 376 32.59 -33.74 27.44
C GLN A 376 33.28 -33.53 28.80
N GLY A 377 33.33 -34.54 29.68
CA GLY A 377 33.94 -34.42 31.00
C GLY A 377 33.15 -33.58 32.02
N HIS A 378 31.87 -33.27 31.73
CA HIS A 378 31.02 -32.40 32.56
C HIS A 378 29.96 -33.18 33.37
N LEU A 379 30.22 -34.46 33.63
CA LEU A 379 29.26 -35.35 34.30
C LEU A 379 28.91 -34.90 35.74
N GLN A 380 29.85 -34.29 36.46
CA GLN A 380 29.63 -33.77 37.82
C GLN A 380 28.54 -32.69 37.87
N LEU A 381 28.45 -31.86 36.81
CA LEU A 381 27.51 -30.75 36.77
C LEU A 381 26.06 -31.20 36.69
N VAL A 382 25.80 -32.38 36.11
CA VAL A 382 24.46 -32.95 35.91
C VAL A 382 24.05 -33.92 37.02
N LYS A 383 24.74 -33.92 38.17
CA LYS A 383 24.45 -34.84 39.29
C LYS A 383 23.02 -34.75 39.82
N THR A 384 22.48 -33.55 39.97
CA THR A 384 21.09 -33.35 40.44
C THR A 384 20.08 -33.91 39.45
N TYR A 385 20.34 -33.72 38.15
CA TYR A 385 19.59 -34.37 37.08
C TYR A 385 19.67 -35.90 37.18
N LEU A 386 20.88 -36.50 37.28
CA LEU A 386 21.05 -37.95 37.38
C LEU A 386 20.29 -38.56 38.57
N ARG A 387 20.30 -37.91 39.74
CA ARG A 387 19.53 -38.35 40.92
C ARG A 387 18.02 -38.33 40.68
N SER A 388 17.50 -37.32 39.98
CA SER A 388 16.06 -37.22 39.72
C SER A 388 15.54 -38.30 38.77
N VAL A 389 16.35 -38.69 37.77
CA VAL A 389 15.99 -39.65 36.72
C VAL A 389 16.40 -41.09 37.08
N GLN A 390 17.12 -41.28 38.19
CA GLN A 390 17.54 -42.59 38.67
C GLN A 390 16.36 -43.57 38.87
N SER A 391 15.16 -43.05 39.16
CA SER A 391 13.92 -43.83 39.27
C SER A 391 13.59 -44.68 38.04
N LEU A 392 14.11 -44.33 36.85
CA LEU A 392 13.94 -45.09 35.61
C LEU A 392 14.82 -46.35 35.53
N ASN A 393 15.73 -46.55 36.49
CA ASN A 393 16.65 -47.68 36.57
C ASN A 393 17.41 -47.95 35.25
N ASN A 394 17.93 -46.89 34.61
CA ASN A 394 18.70 -47.01 33.38
C ASN A 394 20.18 -47.30 33.70
N LYS A 395 20.75 -48.31 33.02
CA LYS A 395 22.14 -48.74 33.18
C LYS A 395 23.16 -47.60 33.08
N ALA A 396 23.07 -46.76 32.06
CA ALA A 396 24.03 -45.67 31.86
C ALA A 396 23.95 -44.63 32.98
N ILE A 397 22.75 -44.34 33.50
CA ILE A 397 22.55 -43.40 34.62
C ILE A 397 23.17 -43.98 35.89
N ASN A 398 22.88 -45.24 36.20
CA ASN A 398 23.38 -45.90 37.41
C ASN A 398 24.91 -46.01 37.39
N GLU A 399 25.51 -46.42 36.27
CA GLU A 399 26.97 -46.50 36.13
C GLU A 399 27.65 -45.14 36.23
N ALA A 400 27.08 -44.12 35.57
CA ALA A 400 27.58 -42.75 35.65
C ALA A 400 27.48 -42.18 37.07
N LEU A 401 26.34 -42.33 37.72
CA LEU A 401 26.10 -41.83 39.07
C LEU A 401 26.97 -42.57 40.10
N ASN A 402 27.08 -43.89 40.01
CA ASN A 402 27.95 -44.67 40.89
C ASN A 402 29.43 -44.28 40.68
N GLY A 403 29.84 -44.00 39.44
CA GLY A 403 31.17 -43.44 39.15
C GLY A 403 31.41 -42.11 39.87
N LEU A 404 30.46 -41.17 39.78
CA LEU A 404 30.54 -39.89 40.47
C LEU A 404 30.60 -40.04 42.00
N LEU A 405 29.76 -40.90 42.58
CA LEU A 405 29.71 -41.12 44.03
C LEU A 405 31.01 -41.74 44.57
N ILE A 406 31.70 -42.56 43.75
CA ILE A 406 33.04 -43.08 44.08
C ILE A 406 34.06 -41.94 44.07
N ASP A 407 34.07 -41.10 43.02
CA ASP A 407 35.03 -40.00 42.88
C ASP A 407 34.83 -38.91 43.95
N GLU A 408 33.60 -38.73 44.45
CA GLU A 408 33.25 -37.82 45.55
C GLU A 408 33.36 -38.44 46.95
N GLU A 409 33.75 -39.71 47.04
CA GLU A 409 33.86 -40.48 48.28
C GLU A 409 32.55 -40.63 49.10
N ASP A 410 31.38 -40.49 48.45
CA ASP A 410 30.06 -40.62 49.08
C ASP A 410 29.59 -42.08 49.14
N TYR A 411 30.10 -42.81 50.12
CA TYR A 411 29.77 -44.22 50.37
C TYR A 411 28.31 -44.45 50.79
N GLN A 412 27.68 -43.48 51.46
CA GLN A 412 26.28 -43.59 51.87
C GLN A 412 25.35 -43.46 50.66
N GLY A 413 25.58 -42.44 49.83
CA GLY A 413 24.86 -42.23 48.58
C GLY A 413 25.04 -43.41 47.64
N LEU A 414 26.27 -43.94 47.51
CA LEU A 414 26.53 -45.12 46.68
C LEU A 414 25.74 -46.33 47.19
N ARG A 415 25.70 -46.55 48.51
CA ARG A 415 24.98 -47.67 49.11
C ARG A 415 23.48 -47.59 48.86
N THR A 416 22.87 -46.42 49.06
CA THR A 416 21.44 -46.22 48.78
C THR A 416 21.13 -46.36 47.29
N SER A 417 22.02 -45.87 46.42
CA SER A 417 21.92 -45.98 44.97
C SER A 417 21.85 -47.45 44.51
N ILE A 418 22.81 -48.29 44.92
CA ILE A 418 22.88 -49.70 44.51
C ILE A 418 21.79 -50.56 45.16
N ASP A 419 21.36 -50.25 46.39
CA ASP A 419 20.32 -51.01 47.08
C ASP A 419 18.92 -50.75 46.47
N ALA A 420 18.70 -49.56 45.90
CA ALA A 420 17.42 -49.16 45.30
C ALA A 420 17.33 -49.45 43.79
N PHE A 421 18.45 -49.44 43.06
CA PHE A 421 18.49 -49.54 41.61
C PHE A 421 19.56 -50.55 41.15
N ASP A 422 19.11 -51.69 40.63
CA ASP A 422 19.94 -52.88 40.36
C ASP A 422 20.49 -52.99 38.93
N ASN A 423 20.08 -52.11 38.01
CA ASN A 423 20.52 -52.17 36.62
C ASN A 423 21.89 -51.51 36.43
N PHE A 424 22.97 -52.22 36.74
CA PHE A 424 24.36 -51.81 36.49
C PHE A 424 25.30 -53.03 36.46
N ASP A 425 26.54 -52.86 35.99
CA ASP A 425 27.54 -53.94 36.01
C ASP A 425 28.12 -54.16 37.42
N ASN A 426 27.51 -55.09 38.17
CA ASN A 426 27.92 -55.48 39.52
C ASN A 426 29.39 -55.94 39.61
N ILE A 427 29.86 -56.67 38.59
CA ILE A 427 31.19 -57.27 38.61
C ILE A 427 32.25 -56.19 38.37
N ALA A 428 32.05 -55.36 37.35
CA ALA A 428 32.96 -54.26 37.03
C ALA A 428 33.02 -53.25 38.19
N LEU A 429 31.88 -52.93 38.80
CA LEU A 429 31.82 -52.01 39.94
C LEU A 429 32.56 -52.57 41.16
N ALA A 430 32.33 -53.84 41.51
CA ALA A 430 32.99 -54.49 42.65
C ALA A 430 34.52 -54.54 42.48
N GLN A 431 35.01 -54.86 41.28
CA GLN A 431 36.45 -54.86 40.96
C GLN A 431 37.08 -53.46 41.08
N LYS A 432 36.33 -52.40 40.74
CA LYS A 432 36.80 -51.01 40.88
C LYS A 432 36.88 -50.61 42.36
N LEU A 433 35.87 -50.98 43.15
CA LEU A 433 35.77 -50.66 44.58
C LEU A 433 36.77 -51.42 45.47
N GLU A 434 37.15 -52.65 45.09
CA GLU A 434 38.14 -53.46 45.82
C GLU A 434 39.51 -52.77 45.90
N LYS A 435 39.89 -52.04 44.83
CA LYS A 435 41.17 -51.34 44.72
C LYS A 435 41.18 -49.97 45.38
N HIS A 436 40.05 -49.52 45.94
CA HIS A 436 39.91 -48.19 46.53
C HIS A 436 40.69 -48.06 47.85
N GLU A 437 41.18 -46.87 48.20
CA GLU A 437 41.98 -46.66 49.43
C GLU A 437 41.11 -46.75 50.70
N LEU A 438 39.91 -46.16 50.66
CA LEU A 438 38.94 -46.20 51.75
C LEU A 438 38.34 -47.59 51.98
N THR A 439 38.32 -48.01 53.25
CA THR A 439 37.79 -49.31 53.69
C THR A 439 36.29 -49.46 53.49
N GLU A 440 35.51 -48.36 53.54
CA GLU A 440 34.07 -48.41 53.36
C GLU A 440 33.67 -48.82 51.93
N PHE A 441 34.38 -48.35 50.91
CA PHE A 441 34.17 -48.82 49.54
C PHE A 441 34.56 -50.29 49.34
N ARG A 442 35.61 -50.78 50.00
CA ARG A 442 35.97 -52.22 50.00
C ARG A 442 34.90 -53.08 50.67
N ARG A 443 34.23 -52.57 51.72
CA ARG A 443 33.07 -53.24 52.34
C ARG A 443 31.88 -53.30 51.39
N ILE A 444 31.62 -52.23 50.64
CA ILE A 444 30.58 -52.21 49.59
C ILE A 444 30.94 -53.20 48.47
N ALA A 445 32.20 -53.29 48.05
CA ALA A 445 32.66 -54.31 47.10
C ALA A 445 32.38 -55.73 47.59
N ALA A 446 32.72 -56.03 48.85
CA ALA A 446 32.42 -57.33 49.46
C ALA A 446 30.92 -57.62 49.58
N TYR A 447 30.09 -56.57 49.74
CA TYR A 447 28.63 -56.71 49.70
C TYR A 447 28.13 -57.02 48.29
N LEU A 448 28.63 -56.33 47.27
CA LEU A 448 28.29 -56.59 45.86
C LEU A 448 28.69 -58.02 45.44
N TYR A 449 29.86 -58.50 45.85
CA TYR A 449 30.28 -59.89 45.60
C TYR A 449 29.42 -60.94 46.30
N LYS A 450 28.78 -60.61 47.41
CA LYS A 450 27.85 -61.50 48.13
C LYS A 450 26.43 -61.47 47.56
N GLY A 451 26.08 -60.41 46.83
CA GLY A 451 24.77 -60.23 46.20
C GLY A 451 24.67 -60.81 44.79
N LEU A 452 25.80 -61.15 44.17
CA LEU A 452 25.94 -62.02 42.99
C LEU A 452 25.67 -63.47 43.36
#